data_AF-A0A0N8KLI0-F1
#
_entry.id   AF-A0A0N8KLI0-F1
#
_cell.length_a   1.000
_cell.length_b   1.000
_cell.length_c   1.000
_cell.angle_alpha   90.00
_cell.angle_beta   90.00
_cell.angle_gamma   90.00
#
_symmetry.space_group_name_H-M   'P 1'
#
loop_
_entity.id
_entity.type
_entity.pdbx_description
1 polymer ?
#
loop_
_entity_poly.entity_id
_entity_poly.type
_entity_poly.pdbx_seq_one_letter_code
_entity_poly.pdbx_strand_id
1 'polypeptide(L)'
;LAQEIIASLSKPYAINGQSVVIGASVGIARAPVDGMTCDEIIRNVDLALYAAKDAGRGCFRFYAADLHAAVEERAALEQDLREAIARGELQLFYQPVVYAASETIVGFEALMRWQHPERGALSPSKFVPIAEDAGLIDRLGIWVLRTACADLAKWPENIRCSVNVSALQFANPELATIVAHALAHSGVDPARLELEITESVFLNDSEGIETMFRALKDLGVRLALDDFGTGYSSLGYLRKAPFDRIKIDRSFVRGASEQGSRNGAIIASITSLAEVLHMDTTAEGVETHDELELVRLLGCSHVQGHIYFAPMDAASAGELAGGSLIAKPCGPQSVRAERKVLLRRVAVVHKGVRHNATLRNISEGGAMIEGLWNMAEGQVLRVEFTPSQSITGQVRWSSENRVGIEFHVPLKRRSDGSYALLRNREAHPGTTAG
;
A
#
# COMPACT_ATOMS: atom_id res chain seq x y z
N LEU A 1 -7.47 -29.62 -16.80
CA LEU A 1 -7.66 -28.90 -18.08
C LEU A 1 -7.24 -27.44 -18.09
N ALA A 2 -7.95 -26.47 -17.49
CA ALA A 2 -7.55 -25.05 -17.61
C ALA A 2 -6.11 -24.77 -17.11
N GLN A 3 -5.74 -25.33 -15.95
CA GLN A 3 -4.36 -25.30 -15.44
C GLN A 3 -3.35 -25.96 -16.40
N GLU A 4 -3.74 -27.07 -17.04
CA GLU A 4 -2.86 -27.78 -17.99
C GLU A 4 -2.64 -26.95 -19.28
N ILE A 5 -3.69 -26.28 -19.78
CA ILE A 5 -3.59 -25.37 -20.92
C ILE A 5 -2.62 -24.24 -20.61
N ILE A 6 -2.80 -23.58 -19.45
CA ILE A 6 -1.92 -22.49 -19.01
C ILE A 6 -0.49 -22.97 -18.86
N ALA A 7 -0.28 -24.09 -18.15
CA ALA A 7 1.06 -24.65 -17.94
C ALA A 7 1.73 -25.09 -19.26
N SER A 8 0.95 -25.60 -20.22
CA SER A 8 1.45 -26.00 -21.53
C SER A 8 1.87 -24.79 -22.37
N LEU A 9 1.05 -23.74 -22.39
CA LEU A 9 1.35 -22.49 -23.10
C LEU A 9 2.47 -21.68 -22.42
N SER A 10 2.68 -21.86 -21.12
CA SER A 10 3.73 -21.14 -20.37
C SER A 10 5.11 -21.78 -20.48
N LYS A 11 5.28 -22.80 -21.32
CA LYS A 11 6.59 -23.39 -21.60
C LYS A 11 7.41 -22.45 -22.49
N PRO A 12 8.74 -22.40 -22.35
CA PRO A 12 9.58 -21.60 -23.24
C PRO A 12 9.53 -22.11 -24.69
N TYR A 13 9.48 -21.16 -25.63
CA TYR A 13 9.52 -21.38 -27.07
C TYR A 13 10.88 -20.95 -27.61
N ALA A 14 11.49 -21.77 -28.47
CA ALA A 14 12.70 -21.40 -29.18
C ALA A 14 12.33 -20.70 -30.50
N ILE A 15 12.54 -19.39 -30.58
CA ILE A 15 12.27 -18.59 -31.77
C ILE A 15 13.56 -17.84 -32.14
N ASN A 16 14.09 -18.07 -33.34
CA ASN A 16 15.34 -17.44 -33.82
C ASN A 16 16.54 -17.57 -32.85
N GLY A 17 16.62 -18.68 -32.13
CA GLY A 17 17.70 -18.92 -31.15
C GLY A 17 17.52 -18.20 -29.81
N GLN A 18 16.43 -17.47 -29.61
CA GLN A 18 16.04 -16.87 -28.34
C GLN A 18 14.93 -17.70 -27.66
N SER A 19 14.99 -17.76 -26.33
CA SER A 19 13.97 -18.41 -25.50
C SER A 19 12.90 -17.39 -25.12
N VAL A 20 11.68 -17.57 -25.62
CA VAL A 20 10.53 -16.68 -25.38
C VAL A 20 9.50 -17.41 -24.54
N VAL A 21 8.99 -16.79 -23.49
CA VAL A 21 7.91 -17.35 -22.66
C VAL A 21 6.67 -16.50 -22.87
N ILE A 22 5.53 -17.14 -23.15
CA ILE A 22 4.22 -16.49 -23.20
C ILE A 22 3.37 -16.96 -22.02
N GLY A 23 2.33 -16.20 -21.65
CA GLY A 23 1.36 -16.61 -20.66
C GLY A 23 -0.03 -16.76 -21.27
N ALA A 24 -0.91 -17.47 -20.59
CA ALA A 24 -2.33 -17.58 -20.95
C ALA A 24 -3.21 -17.31 -19.75
N SER A 25 -4.33 -16.61 -19.96
CA SER A 25 -5.41 -16.50 -18.98
C SER A 25 -6.65 -17.18 -19.57
N VAL A 26 -7.45 -17.85 -18.74
CA VAL A 26 -8.58 -18.65 -19.23
C VAL A 26 -9.87 -18.29 -18.48
N GLY A 27 -10.89 -17.86 -19.21
CA GLY A 27 -12.25 -17.69 -18.70
C GLY A 27 -13.08 -18.95 -18.91
N ILE A 28 -13.92 -19.30 -17.94
CA ILE A 28 -14.74 -20.52 -17.99
C ILE A 28 -16.18 -20.16 -17.61
N ALA A 29 -17.15 -20.47 -18.48
CA ALA A 29 -18.58 -20.45 -18.17
C ALA A 29 -19.22 -21.78 -18.61
N ARG A 30 -20.28 -22.19 -17.92
CA ARG A 30 -20.95 -23.49 -18.09
C ARG A 30 -22.42 -23.31 -18.41
N ALA A 31 -22.85 -23.75 -19.59
CA ALA A 31 -24.28 -23.90 -19.85
C ALA A 31 -24.86 -25.13 -19.10
N PRO A 32 -26.09 -25.06 -18.57
CA PRO A 32 -26.99 -23.90 -18.53
C PRO A 32 -26.79 -22.97 -17.31
N VAL A 33 -25.85 -23.29 -16.41
CA VAL A 33 -25.69 -22.63 -15.10
C VAL A 33 -25.31 -21.15 -15.24
N ASP A 34 -24.41 -20.85 -16.16
CA ASP A 34 -23.82 -19.54 -16.40
C ASP A 34 -24.36 -18.89 -17.68
N GLY A 35 -25.50 -19.35 -18.21
CA GLY A 35 -26.10 -18.84 -19.43
C GLY A 35 -26.96 -19.88 -20.13
N MET A 36 -28.14 -19.47 -20.58
CA MET A 36 -29.10 -20.30 -21.30
C MET A 36 -28.97 -20.16 -22.82
N THR A 37 -28.35 -19.08 -23.29
CA THR A 37 -28.12 -18.81 -24.71
C THR A 37 -26.63 -18.80 -25.05
N CYS A 38 -26.29 -18.99 -26.34
CA CYS A 38 -24.90 -18.90 -26.80
C CYS A 38 -24.30 -17.53 -26.51
N ASP A 39 -25.06 -16.45 -26.74
CA ASP A 39 -24.59 -15.08 -26.52
C ASP A 39 -24.32 -14.81 -25.03
N GLU A 40 -25.17 -15.29 -24.14
CA GLU A 40 -24.95 -15.21 -22.69
C GLU A 40 -23.68 -15.97 -22.27
N ILE A 41 -23.49 -17.19 -22.79
CA ILE A 41 -22.31 -18.00 -22.48
C ILE A 41 -21.03 -17.34 -23.00
N ILE A 42 -21.03 -16.84 -24.24
CA ILE A 42 -19.85 -16.16 -24.80
C ILE A 42 -19.52 -14.92 -23.97
N ARG A 43 -20.51 -14.08 -23.67
CA ARG A 43 -20.34 -12.90 -22.82
C ARG A 43 -19.77 -13.27 -21.45
N ASN A 44 -20.31 -14.31 -20.82
CA ASN A 44 -19.92 -14.71 -19.46
C ASN A 44 -18.54 -15.40 -19.42
N VAL A 45 -18.15 -16.11 -20.49
CA VAL A 45 -16.77 -16.59 -20.68
C VAL A 45 -15.80 -15.42 -20.76
N ASP A 46 -16.16 -14.36 -21.49
CA ASP A 46 -15.32 -13.18 -21.63
C ASP A 46 -15.14 -12.43 -20.31
N LEU A 47 -16.22 -12.28 -19.52
CA LEU A 47 -16.17 -11.70 -18.17
C LEU A 47 -15.23 -12.51 -17.25
N ALA A 48 -15.32 -13.83 -17.29
CA ALA A 48 -14.43 -14.71 -16.54
C ALA A 48 -12.97 -14.59 -17.01
N LEU A 49 -12.75 -14.42 -18.32
CA LEU A 49 -11.42 -14.23 -18.88
C LEU A 49 -10.79 -12.90 -18.42
N TYR A 50 -11.57 -11.82 -18.39
CA TYR A 50 -11.13 -10.53 -17.84
C TYR A 50 -10.79 -10.63 -16.35
N ALA A 51 -11.64 -11.28 -15.56
CA ALA A 51 -11.34 -11.52 -14.14
C ALA A 51 -10.06 -12.33 -13.92
N ALA A 52 -9.73 -13.24 -14.84
CA ALA A 52 -8.46 -13.97 -14.81
C ALA A 52 -7.25 -13.08 -15.17
N LYS A 53 -7.43 -12.10 -16.06
CA LYS A 53 -6.38 -11.11 -16.38
C LYS A 53 -6.10 -10.18 -15.21
N ASP A 54 -7.16 -9.67 -14.56
CA ASP A 54 -7.04 -8.73 -13.43
C ASP A 54 -6.46 -9.39 -12.17
N ALA A 55 -6.66 -10.70 -12.00
CA ALA A 55 -6.11 -11.46 -10.87
C ALA A 55 -4.61 -11.80 -10.98
N GLY A 56 -3.85 -11.09 -11.83
CA GLY A 56 -2.40 -11.27 -12.01
C GLY A 56 -1.98 -12.03 -13.27
N ARG A 57 -2.91 -12.30 -14.20
CA ARG A 57 -2.70 -13.10 -15.43
C ARG A 57 -2.18 -14.52 -15.11
N GLY A 58 -2.01 -15.37 -16.12
CA GLY A 58 -1.48 -16.74 -15.90
C GLY A 58 -2.37 -17.65 -15.07
N CYS A 59 -3.65 -17.30 -14.89
CA CYS A 59 -4.61 -18.04 -14.09
C CYS A 59 -5.90 -18.28 -14.87
N PHE A 60 -6.82 -19.05 -14.27
CA PHE A 60 -8.16 -19.24 -14.80
C PHE A 60 -9.19 -18.79 -13.78
N ARG A 61 -10.33 -18.31 -14.28
CA ARG A 61 -11.48 -17.98 -13.44
C ARG A 61 -12.74 -18.59 -14.04
N PHE A 62 -13.60 -19.08 -13.15
CA PHE A 62 -14.97 -19.40 -13.50
C PHE A 62 -15.80 -18.12 -13.47
N TYR A 63 -16.81 -18.08 -14.32
CA TYR A 63 -17.84 -17.07 -14.24
C TYR A 63 -18.52 -17.13 -12.88
N ALA A 64 -18.76 -15.97 -12.31
CA ALA A 64 -19.63 -15.76 -11.16
C ALA A 64 -20.49 -14.55 -11.46
N ALA A 65 -21.74 -14.55 -11.00
CA ALA A 65 -22.67 -13.44 -11.23
C ALA A 65 -22.08 -12.08 -10.76
N ASP A 66 -21.28 -12.10 -9.69
CA ASP A 66 -20.58 -10.92 -9.16
C ASP A 66 -19.57 -10.32 -10.16
N LEU A 67 -19.08 -11.10 -11.14
CA LEU A 67 -18.22 -10.58 -12.22
C LEU A 67 -18.97 -9.68 -13.18
N HIS A 68 -20.27 -9.94 -13.40
CA HIS A 68 -21.09 -9.06 -14.23
C HIS A 68 -21.26 -7.69 -13.55
N ALA A 69 -21.60 -7.71 -12.25
CA ALA A 69 -21.70 -6.50 -11.45
C ALA A 69 -20.37 -5.73 -11.38
N ALA A 70 -19.23 -6.42 -11.28
CA ALA A 70 -17.92 -5.78 -11.27
C ALA A 70 -17.59 -5.08 -12.60
N VAL A 71 -18.00 -5.65 -13.74
CA VAL A 71 -17.79 -5.04 -15.05
C VAL A 71 -18.73 -3.86 -15.29
N GLU A 72 -20.00 -3.96 -14.87
CA GLU A 72 -20.92 -2.82 -14.90
C GLU A 72 -20.44 -1.70 -13.99
N GLU A 73 -19.98 -2.02 -12.77
CA GLU A 73 -19.40 -1.04 -11.85
C GLU A 73 -18.17 -0.36 -12.46
N ARG A 74 -17.31 -1.13 -13.12
CA ARG A 74 -16.11 -0.61 -13.78
C ARG A 74 -16.46 0.31 -14.95
N ALA A 75 -17.42 -0.05 -15.79
CA ALA A 75 -17.87 0.76 -16.92
C ALA A 75 -18.53 2.07 -16.43
N ALA A 76 -19.33 2.00 -15.37
CA ALA A 76 -19.89 3.18 -14.72
C ALA A 76 -18.78 4.10 -14.20
N LEU A 77 -17.81 3.55 -13.46
CA LEU A 77 -16.67 4.32 -12.94
C LEU A 77 -15.80 4.92 -14.06
N GLU A 78 -15.65 4.27 -15.21
CA GLU A 78 -14.95 4.85 -16.35
C GLU A 78 -15.67 6.10 -16.87
N GLN A 79 -16.98 6.01 -17.07
CA GLN A 79 -17.79 7.12 -17.53
C GLN A 79 -17.78 8.27 -16.51
N ASP A 80 -17.95 7.96 -15.23
CA ASP A 80 -17.90 8.92 -14.14
C ASP A 80 -16.52 9.60 -14.07
N LEU A 81 -15.42 8.86 -14.27
CA LEU A 81 -14.07 9.40 -14.24
C LEU A 81 -13.83 10.41 -15.38
N ARG A 82 -14.38 10.14 -16.57
CA ARG A 82 -14.31 11.06 -17.72
C ARG A 82 -14.98 12.40 -17.40
N GLU A 83 -16.06 12.37 -16.63
CA GLU A 83 -16.79 13.54 -16.17
C GLU A 83 -16.09 14.23 -14.99
N ALA A 84 -15.55 13.46 -14.05
CA ALA A 84 -14.86 13.93 -12.85
C ALA A 84 -13.68 14.85 -13.16
N ILE A 85 -12.88 14.52 -14.20
CA ILE A 85 -11.77 15.34 -14.68
C ILE A 85 -12.25 16.74 -15.11
N ALA A 86 -13.44 16.84 -15.70
CA ALA A 86 -14.00 18.11 -16.17
C ALA A 86 -14.75 18.87 -15.06
N ARG A 87 -15.33 18.15 -14.09
CA ARG A 87 -16.18 18.72 -13.02
C ARG A 87 -15.42 19.12 -11.76
N GLY A 88 -14.12 18.85 -11.68
CA GLY A 88 -13.32 19.19 -10.49
C GLY A 88 -13.61 18.30 -9.28
N GLU A 89 -13.99 17.04 -9.52
CA GLU A 89 -14.25 16.04 -8.47
C GLU A 89 -12.96 15.33 -7.99
N LEU A 90 -11.86 15.60 -8.67
CA LEU A 90 -10.52 15.14 -8.31
C LEU A 90 -9.84 16.18 -7.42
N GLN A 91 -9.09 15.70 -6.44
CA GLN A 91 -8.29 16.54 -5.55
C GLN A 91 -6.95 15.87 -5.26
N LEU A 92 -5.93 16.68 -4.93
CA LEU A 92 -4.64 16.19 -4.47
C LEU A 92 -4.58 16.23 -2.96
N PHE A 93 -4.18 15.10 -2.39
CA PHE A 93 -3.73 15.02 -1.02
C PHE A 93 -2.20 14.96 -1.02
N TYR A 94 -1.58 15.45 0.02
CA TYR A 94 -0.14 15.58 0.14
C TYR A 94 0.34 14.84 1.37
N GLN A 95 1.30 13.94 1.20
CA GLN A 95 1.93 13.26 2.31
C GLN A 95 3.36 13.78 2.53
N PRO A 96 3.69 14.29 3.72
CA PRO A 96 5.04 14.77 4.02
C PRO A 96 6.11 13.68 3.89
N VAL A 97 7.25 14.07 3.30
CA VAL A 97 8.49 13.32 3.26
C VAL A 97 9.48 13.98 4.22
N VAL A 98 10.01 13.20 5.17
CA VAL A 98 10.82 13.70 6.28
C VAL A 98 12.26 13.25 6.15
N TYR A 99 13.22 14.16 6.29
CA TYR A 99 14.65 13.83 6.36
C TYR A 99 14.96 13.13 7.69
N ALA A 100 15.43 11.89 7.61
CA ALA A 100 15.44 10.96 8.72
C ALA A 100 16.30 11.43 9.91
N ALA A 101 17.42 12.11 9.63
CA ALA A 101 18.40 12.53 10.62
C ALA A 101 17.97 13.78 11.42
N SER A 102 17.24 14.70 10.79
CA SER A 102 16.86 15.99 11.41
C SER A 102 15.38 16.09 11.77
N GLU A 103 14.57 15.13 11.31
CA GLU A 103 13.11 15.17 11.40
C GLU A 103 12.48 16.38 10.69
N THR A 104 13.19 16.98 9.74
CA THR A 104 12.69 18.11 8.93
C THR A 104 11.91 17.59 7.73
N ILE A 105 10.72 18.13 7.50
CA ILE A 105 9.93 17.95 6.29
C ILE A 105 10.67 18.64 5.13
N VAL A 106 10.98 17.87 4.08
CA VAL A 106 11.71 18.36 2.90
C VAL A 106 10.82 18.43 1.65
N GLY A 107 9.65 17.83 1.69
CA GLY A 107 8.74 17.78 0.56
C GLY A 107 7.47 17.02 0.84
N PHE A 108 6.65 16.88 -0.19
CA PHE A 108 5.38 16.16 -0.11
C PHE A 108 5.16 15.31 -1.36
N GLU A 109 4.65 14.11 -1.19
CA GLU A 109 4.12 13.31 -2.30
C GLU A 109 2.67 13.71 -2.60
N ALA A 110 2.40 14.05 -3.85
CA ALA A 110 1.06 14.33 -4.35
C ALA A 110 0.32 13.03 -4.69
N LEU A 111 -0.74 12.78 -3.94
CA LEU A 111 -1.56 11.58 -4.01
C LEU A 111 -2.97 11.95 -4.46
N MET A 112 -3.38 11.46 -5.64
CA MET A 112 -4.73 11.69 -6.14
C MET A 112 -5.80 11.15 -5.18
N ARG A 113 -6.92 11.85 -5.09
CA ARG A 113 -8.15 11.37 -4.45
C ARG A 113 -9.32 11.76 -5.34
N TRP A 114 -10.28 10.85 -5.48
CA TRP A 114 -11.52 11.15 -6.19
C TRP A 114 -12.67 11.19 -5.20
N GLN A 115 -13.29 12.36 -5.04
CA GLN A 115 -14.49 12.53 -4.25
C GLN A 115 -15.71 12.32 -5.13
N HIS A 116 -16.12 11.05 -5.25
CA HIS A 116 -17.25 10.69 -6.07
C HIS A 116 -18.56 11.12 -5.39
N PRO A 117 -19.51 11.74 -6.11
CA PRO A 117 -20.76 12.27 -5.52
C PRO A 117 -21.59 11.19 -4.82
N GLU A 118 -21.73 10.02 -5.44
CA GLU A 118 -22.50 8.90 -4.86
C GLU A 118 -21.67 7.93 -4.00
N ARG A 119 -20.41 7.67 -4.38
CA ARG A 119 -19.58 6.61 -3.77
C ARG A 119 -18.61 7.12 -2.69
N GLY A 120 -18.54 8.43 -2.50
CA GLY A 120 -17.61 9.06 -1.56
C GLY A 120 -16.15 8.98 -2.02
N ALA A 121 -15.23 8.94 -1.07
CA ALA A 121 -13.80 8.96 -1.35
C ALA A 121 -13.32 7.63 -1.97
N LEU A 122 -12.83 7.70 -3.21
CA LEU A 122 -12.24 6.57 -3.93
C LEU A 122 -10.71 6.67 -3.94
N SER A 123 -10.06 5.53 -3.65
CA SER A 123 -8.60 5.36 -3.69
C SER A 123 -8.08 5.31 -5.13
N PRO A 124 -6.89 5.86 -5.43
CA PRO A 124 -6.20 5.70 -6.71
C PRO A 124 -6.11 4.25 -7.18
N SER A 125 -5.90 3.31 -6.26
CA SER A 125 -5.84 1.87 -6.55
C SER A 125 -7.11 1.33 -7.21
N LYS A 126 -8.24 2.03 -7.12
CA LYS A 126 -9.51 1.65 -7.75
C LYS A 126 -9.72 2.28 -9.13
N PHE A 127 -9.30 3.54 -9.34
CA PHE A 127 -9.63 4.27 -10.57
C PHE A 127 -8.44 4.50 -11.51
N VAL A 128 -7.19 4.45 -11.04
CA VAL A 128 -6.01 4.61 -11.91
C VAL A 128 -5.92 3.47 -12.93
N PRO A 129 -6.10 2.19 -12.58
CA PRO A 129 -6.11 1.11 -13.58
C PRO A 129 -7.23 1.27 -14.62
N ILE A 130 -8.39 1.80 -14.20
CA ILE A 130 -9.50 2.11 -15.12
C ILE A 130 -9.08 3.22 -16.08
N ALA A 131 -8.40 4.26 -15.58
CA ALA A 131 -7.92 5.35 -16.40
C ALA A 131 -6.86 4.90 -17.42
N GLU A 132 -5.98 3.98 -17.05
CA GLU A 132 -4.99 3.39 -17.94
C GLU A 132 -5.65 2.61 -19.07
N ASP A 133 -6.55 1.68 -18.74
CA ASP A 133 -7.23 0.84 -19.73
C ASP A 133 -8.19 1.65 -20.64
N ALA A 134 -8.74 2.76 -20.14
CA ALA A 134 -9.61 3.65 -20.91
C ALA A 134 -8.88 4.78 -21.66
N GLY A 135 -7.55 4.85 -21.58
CA GLY A 135 -6.76 5.93 -22.20
C GLY A 135 -7.00 7.32 -21.60
N LEU A 136 -7.50 7.39 -20.37
CA LEU A 136 -7.72 8.63 -19.61
C LEU A 136 -6.48 9.04 -18.78
N ILE A 137 -5.48 8.17 -18.67
CA ILE A 137 -4.32 8.38 -17.79
C ILE A 137 -3.50 9.62 -18.18
N ASP A 138 -3.35 9.94 -19.47
CA ASP A 138 -2.65 11.16 -19.90
C ASP A 138 -3.38 12.43 -19.44
N ARG A 139 -4.72 12.43 -19.53
CA ARG A 139 -5.55 13.56 -19.08
C ARG A 139 -5.45 13.76 -17.57
N LEU A 140 -5.42 12.67 -16.81
CA LEU A 140 -5.17 12.72 -15.36
C LEU A 140 -3.78 13.26 -15.06
N GLY A 141 -2.74 12.78 -15.76
CA GLY A 141 -1.36 13.25 -15.58
C GLY A 141 -1.20 14.74 -15.78
N ILE A 142 -1.77 15.28 -16.85
CA ILE A 142 -1.78 16.72 -17.13
C ILE A 142 -2.44 17.48 -15.97
N TRP A 143 -3.59 17.00 -15.48
CA TRP A 143 -4.31 17.64 -14.39
C TRP A 143 -3.51 17.60 -13.08
N VAL A 144 -2.92 16.44 -12.72
CA VAL A 144 -2.10 16.27 -11.52
C VAL A 144 -0.87 17.18 -11.57
N LEU A 145 -0.11 17.15 -12.66
CA LEU A 145 1.11 17.96 -12.80
C LEU A 145 0.82 19.45 -12.67
N ARG A 146 -0.24 19.94 -13.33
CA ARG A 146 -0.64 21.35 -13.22
C ARG A 146 -1.06 21.72 -11.81
N THR A 147 -1.84 20.88 -11.15
CA THR A 147 -2.34 21.14 -9.79
C THR A 147 -1.20 21.09 -8.77
N ALA A 148 -0.36 20.06 -8.83
CA ALA A 148 0.80 19.91 -7.95
C ALA A 148 1.79 21.08 -8.10
N CYS A 149 2.09 21.49 -9.34
CA CYS A 149 2.98 22.64 -9.56
C CYS A 149 2.34 23.96 -9.08
N ALA A 150 1.03 24.15 -9.27
CA ALA A 150 0.33 25.33 -8.79
C ALA A 150 0.30 25.43 -7.25
N ASP A 151 0.20 24.30 -6.56
CA ASP A 151 0.27 24.25 -5.09
C ASP A 151 1.71 24.41 -4.59
N LEU A 152 2.68 23.76 -5.24
CA LEU A 152 4.11 23.90 -4.93
C LEU A 152 4.60 25.35 -5.08
N ALA A 153 4.08 26.10 -6.05
CA ALA A 153 4.40 27.52 -6.24
C ALA A 153 4.06 28.40 -5.01
N LYS A 154 3.11 27.96 -4.18
CA LYS A 154 2.68 28.67 -2.96
C LYS A 154 3.52 28.29 -1.74
N TRP A 155 4.32 27.23 -1.82
CA TRP A 155 5.11 26.72 -0.72
C TRP A 155 6.55 27.27 -0.75
N PRO A 156 7.25 27.31 0.40
CA PRO A 156 8.64 27.78 0.47
C PRO A 156 9.59 27.07 -0.50
N GLU A 157 10.62 27.79 -0.96
CA GLU A 157 11.55 27.32 -1.99
C GLU A 157 12.29 26.03 -1.64
N ASN A 158 12.51 25.76 -0.35
CA ASN A 158 13.17 24.55 0.13
C ASN A 158 12.26 23.30 0.13
N ILE A 159 10.97 23.46 -0.17
CA ILE A 159 10.01 22.35 -0.24
C ILE A 159 9.93 21.83 -1.66
N ARG A 160 9.98 20.50 -1.78
CA ARG A 160 9.79 19.74 -3.03
C ARG A 160 8.40 19.10 -3.08
N CYS A 161 7.94 18.76 -4.28
CA CYS A 161 6.74 17.95 -4.47
C CYS A 161 7.03 16.81 -5.44
N SER A 162 6.66 15.58 -5.06
CA SER A 162 6.74 14.43 -5.94
C SER A 162 5.39 14.07 -6.55
N VAL A 163 5.39 13.63 -7.81
CA VAL A 163 4.21 13.24 -8.58
C VAL A 163 4.46 11.89 -9.23
N ASN A 164 3.52 10.96 -9.02
CA ASN A 164 3.51 9.64 -9.64
C ASN A 164 3.24 9.72 -11.16
N VAL A 165 4.05 9.02 -11.95
CA VAL A 165 3.94 8.91 -13.40
C VAL A 165 3.83 7.43 -13.79
N SER A 166 2.77 7.06 -14.50
CA SER A 166 2.57 5.68 -14.94
C SER A 166 3.43 5.33 -16.15
N ALA A 167 3.60 4.03 -16.41
CA ALA A 167 4.39 3.56 -17.55
C ALA A 167 3.81 3.97 -18.91
N LEU A 168 2.48 4.09 -19.01
CA LEU A 168 1.82 4.59 -20.22
C LEU A 168 2.14 6.07 -20.45
N GLN A 169 2.12 6.88 -19.40
CA GLN A 169 2.49 8.30 -19.49
C GLN A 169 3.97 8.47 -19.82
N PHE A 170 4.85 7.65 -19.25
CA PHE A 170 6.28 7.70 -19.54
C PHE A 170 6.59 7.33 -21.00
N ALA A 171 5.82 6.42 -21.58
CA ALA A 171 5.93 6.05 -22.99
C ALA A 171 5.38 7.14 -23.94
N ASN A 172 4.61 8.11 -23.44
CA ASN A 172 4.09 9.21 -24.24
C ASN A 172 5.21 10.23 -24.58
N PRO A 173 5.56 10.42 -25.87
CA PRO A 173 6.61 11.36 -26.27
C PRO A 173 6.36 12.81 -25.86
N GLU A 174 5.11 13.18 -25.56
CA GLU A 174 4.75 14.54 -25.14
C GLU A 174 4.97 14.80 -23.64
N LEU A 175 5.30 13.79 -22.83
CA LEU A 175 5.42 13.94 -21.37
C LEU A 175 6.37 15.07 -20.97
N ALA A 176 7.56 15.15 -21.56
CA ALA A 176 8.51 16.21 -21.26
C ALA A 176 7.92 17.61 -21.55
N THR A 177 7.21 17.76 -22.66
CA THR A 177 6.51 19.01 -23.02
C THR A 177 5.41 19.35 -22.02
N ILE A 178 4.64 18.36 -21.57
CA ILE A 178 3.58 18.53 -20.57
C ILE A 178 4.18 19.03 -19.24
N VAL A 179 5.27 18.41 -18.78
CA VAL A 179 5.99 18.80 -17.56
C VAL A 179 6.54 20.22 -17.70
N ALA A 180 7.19 20.53 -18.82
CA ALA A 180 7.72 21.87 -19.09
C ALA A 180 6.62 22.93 -19.05
N HIS A 181 5.44 22.65 -19.61
CA HIS A 181 4.31 23.57 -19.58
C HIS A 181 3.75 23.77 -18.16
N ALA A 182 3.66 22.71 -17.35
CA ALA A 182 3.20 22.81 -15.96
C ALA A 182 4.15 23.67 -15.10
N LEU A 183 5.46 23.48 -15.26
CA LEU A 183 6.50 24.27 -14.59
C LEU A 183 6.48 25.73 -15.05
N ALA A 184 6.46 25.97 -16.37
CA ALA A 184 6.43 27.32 -16.93
C ALA A 184 5.18 28.11 -16.51
N HIS A 185 4.02 27.45 -16.44
CA HIS A 185 2.77 28.09 -16.03
C HIS A 185 2.74 28.45 -14.54
N SER A 186 3.38 27.65 -13.70
CA SER A 186 3.42 27.84 -12.24
C SER A 186 4.59 28.70 -11.76
N GLY A 187 5.64 28.85 -12.57
CA GLY A 187 6.87 29.56 -12.19
C GLY A 187 7.73 28.78 -11.19
N VAL A 188 7.51 27.47 -11.04
CA VAL A 188 8.25 26.61 -10.12
C VAL A 188 9.62 26.27 -10.71
N ASP A 189 10.66 26.35 -9.88
CA ASP A 189 11.99 25.81 -10.22
C ASP A 189 11.86 24.29 -10.50
N PRO A 190 12.24 23.80 -11.69
CA PRO A 190 12.17 22.38 -12.03
C PRO A 190 12.78 21.45 -10.99
N ALA A 191 13.85 21.85 -10.29
CA ALA A 191 14.51 21.03 -9.28
C ALA A 191 13.63 20.75 -8.04
N ARG A 192 12.52 21.48 -7.88
CA ARG A 192 11.53 21.26 -6.81
C ARG A 192 10.48 20.22 -7.17
N LEU A 193 10.35 19.86 -8.44
CA LEU A 193 9.46 18.80 -8.91
C LEU A 193 10.23 17.48 -9.05
N GLU A 194 9.72 16.43 -8.41
CA GLU A 194 10.24 15.08 -8.53
C GLU A 194 9.20 14.19 -9.21
N LEU A 195 9.60 13.43 -10.23
CA LEU A 195 8.70 12.49 -10.90
C LEU A 195 9.00 11.08 -10.38
N GLU A 196 8.00 10.44 -9.80
CA GLU A 196 8.08 9.08 -9.29
C GLU A 196 7.64 8.10 -10.36
N ILE A 197 8.50 7.12 -10.66
CA ILE A 197 8.33 6.20 -11.77
C ILE A 197 8.57 4.78 -11.26
N THR A 198 7.66 3.86 -11.56
CA THR A 198 7.80 2.45 -11.15
C THR A 198 8.78 1.67 -12.03
N GLU A 199 9.27 0.53 -11.53
CA GLU A 199 10.12 -0.39 -12.31
C GLU A 199 9.47 -0.89 -13.62
N SER A 200 8.13 -0.85 -13.70
CA SER A 200 7.37 -1.32 -14.87
C SER A 200 7.69 -0.57 -16.17
N VAL A 201 8.19 0.67 -16.07
CA VAL A 201 8.60 1.47 -17.23
C VAL A 201 9.68 0.78 -18.05
N PHE A 202 10.52 -0.01 -17.40
CA PHE A 202 11.62 -0.73 -18.05
C PHE A 202 11.20 -2.02 -18.76
N LEU A 203 9.98 -2.52 -18.51
CA LEU A 203 9.49 -3.75 -19.14
C LEU A 203 9.16 -3.58 -20.62
N ASN A 204 8.85 -2.35 -21.04
CA ASN A 204 8.49 -2.04 -22.42
C ASN A 204 9.71 -1.65 -23.29
N ASP A 205 10.94 -2.01 -22.86
CA ASP A 205 12.27 -1.76 -23.48
C ASP A 205 12.20 -1.13 -24.89
N SER A 206 11.87 0.15 -24.92
CA SER A 206 11.70 0.91 -26.15
C SER A 206 12.89 1.85 -26.28
N GLU A 207 13.38 2.02 -27.51
CA GLU A 207 14.47 2.96 -27.83
C GLU A 207 14.17 4.41 -27.34
N GLY A 208 12.93 4.72 -27.01
CA GLY A 208 12.49 6.01 -26.48
C GLY A 208 12.80 6.26 -25.00
N ILE A 209 13.01 5.25 -24.16
CA ILE A 209 13.13 5.43 -22.70
C ILE A 209 14.32 6.32 -22.32
N GLU A 210 15.51 6.04 -22.88
CA GLU A 210 16.71 6.84 -22.62
C GLU A 210 16.58 8.28 -23.15
N THR A 211 15.80 8.48 -24.21
CA THR A 211 15.52 9.80 -24.76
C THR A 211 14.59 10.59 -23.85
N MET A 212 13.55 9.95 -23.31
CA MET A 212 12.63 10.56 -22.35
C MET A 212 13.36 10.93 -21.05
N PHE A 213 14.19 10.04 -20.51
CA PHE A 213 14.99 10.35 -19.32
C PHE A 213 15.90 11.56 -19.53
N ARG A 214 16.59 11.64 -20.67
CA ARG A 214 17.42 12.80 -21.02
C ARG A 214 16.58 14.07 -21.11
N ALA A 215 15.44 14.03 -21.82
CA ALA A 215 14.55 15.18 -21.95
C ALA A 215 14.06 15.70 -20.58
N LEU A 216 13.69 14.81 -19.65
CA LEU A 216 13.27 15.20 -18.30
C LEU A 216 14.44 15.77 -17.48
N LYS A 217 15.64 15.18 -17.55
CA LYS A 217 16.82 15.72 -16.86
C LYS A 217 17.27 17.06 -17.44
N ASP A 218 17.16 17.25 -18.75
CA ASP A 218 17.46 18.53 -19.41
C ASP A 218 16.49 19.64 -18.99
N LEU A 219 15.25 19.30 -18.63
CA LEU A 219 14.32 20.24 -17.98
C LEU A 219 14.72 20.60 -16.55
N GLY A 220 15.54 19.76 -15.89
CA GLY A 220 16.01 19.98 -14.53
C GLY A 220 15.14 19.36 -13.43
N VAL A 221 14.15 18.52 -13.78
CA VAL A 221 13.36 17.80 -12.76
C VAL A 221 14.17 16.68 -12.11
N ARG A 222 13.77 16.32 -10.89
CA ARG A 222 14.30 15.12 -10.21
C ARG A 222 13.50 13.89 -10.61
N LEU A 223 14.15 12.74 -10.58
CA LEU A 223 13.52 11.45 -10.88
C LEU A 223 13.69 10.51 -9.70
N ALA A 224 12.61 9.86 -9.29
CA ALA A 224 12.61 8.86 -8.24
C ALA A 224 12.13 7.52 -8.80
N LEU A 225 12.81 6.44 -8.41
CA LEU A 225 12.39 5.07 -8.69
C LEU A 225 11.48 4.59 -7.56
N ASP A 226 10.23 4.30 -7.90
CA ASP A 226 9.19 3.90 -6.96
C ASP A 226 8.99 2.38 -6.92
N ASP A 227 8.44 1.87 -5.80
CA ASP A 227 8.17 0.45 -5.53
C ASP A 227 9.39 -0.48 -5.69
N PHE A 228 10.60 0.01 -5.40
CA PHE A 228 11.85 -0.72 -5.68
C PHE A 228 11.93 -2.06 -4.93
N GLY A 229 12.25 -3.13 -5.66
CA GLY A 229 12.46 -4.48 -5.12
C GLY A 229 11.23 -5.38 -5.12
N THR A 230 10.05 -4.87 -5.49
CA THR A 230 8.82 -5.68 -5.63
C THR A 230 8.70 -6.36 -7.02
N GLY A 231 9.52 -5.93 -7.99
CA GLY A 231 9.46 -6.33 -9.40
C GLY A 231 10.68 -7.12 -9.93
N TYR A 232 10.87 -7.06 -11.25
CA TYR A 232 11.89 -7.82 -11.98
C TYR A 232 13.29 -7.16 -11.85
N SER A 233 14.24 -7.92 -11.27
CA SER A 233 15.70 -7.69 -11.19
C SER A 233 16.23 -6.34 -11.72
N SER A 234 16.10 -5.30 -10.89
CA SER A 234 16.20 -3.88 -11.23
C SER A 234 17.61 -3.26 -11.26
N LEU A 235 18.65 -4.03 -10.96
CA LEU A 235 20.05 -3.53 -10.93
C LEU A 235 20.55 -3.07 -12.31
N GLY A 236 20.14 -3.75 -13.39
CA GLY A 236 20.56 -3.40 -14.75
C GLY A 236 20.02 -2.04 -15.20
N TYR A 237 18.83 -1.67 -14.74
CA TYR A 237 18.14 -0.44 -15.13
C TYR A 237 18.65 0.78 -14.37
N LEU A 238 19.01 0.62 -13.10
CA LEU A 238 19.64 1.68 -12.29
C LEU A 238 20.92 2.23 -12.92
N ARG A 239 21.65 1.41 -13.68
CA ARG A 239 22.85 1.87 -14.41
C ARG A 239 22.51 2.81 -15.59
N LYS A 240 21.33 2.65 -16.19
CA LYS A 240 20.94 3.36 -17.42
C LYS A 240 20.09 4.60 -17.14
N ALA A 241 19.37 4.62 -16.02
CA ALA A 241 18.45 5.68 -15.68
C ALA A 241 19.05 6.68 -14.67
N PRO A 242 18.96 8.00 -14.91
CA PRO A 242 19.53 9.04 -14.08
C PRO A 242 18.63 9.38 -12.88
N PHE A 243 18.33 8.39 -12.04
CA PHE A 243 17.52 8.60 -10.84
C PHE A 243 18.29 9.38 -9.77
N ASP A 244 17.58 10.23 -9.04
CA ASP A 244 18.07 11.00 -7.91
C ASP A 244 17.69 10.34 -6.57
N ARG A 245 16.69 9.43 -6.58
CA ARG A 245 16.12 8.81 -5.39
C ARG A 245 15.59 7.40 -5.67
N ILE A 246 15.68 6.53 -4.67
CA ILE A 246 15.04 5.22 -4.62
C ILE A 246 14.01 5.19 -3.47
N LYS A 247 12.78 4.81 -3.75
CA LYS A 247 11.74 4.59 -2.74
C LYS A 247 11.65 3.09 -2.43
N ILE A 248 11.75 2.76 -1.15
CA ILE A 248 11.72 1.39 -0.63
C ILE A 248 10.29 1.10 -0.22
N ASP A 249 9.65 0.19 -0.97
CA ASP A 249 8.24 -0.14 -0.77
C ASP A 249 7.94 -0.59 0.67
N ARG A 250 6.74 -0.23 1.12
CA ARG A 250 6.24 -0.54 2.46
C ARG A 250 6.22 -2.04 2.77
N SER A 251 6.17 -2.93 1.78
CA SER A 251 6.18 -4.39 2.03
C SER A 251 7.52 -4.87 2.59
N PHE A 252 8.61 -4.14 2.32
CA PHE A 252 9.90 -4.38 2.96
C PHE A 252 9.95 -3.75 4.35
N VAL A 253 9.44 -2.53 4.51
CA VAL A 253 9.48 -1.82 5.80
C VAL A 253 8.63 -2.52 6.86
N ARG A 254 7.39 -2.91 6.51
CA ARG A 254 6.46 -3.54 7.43
C ARG A 254 7.01 -4.87 7.93
N GLY A 255 7.10 -5.00 9.26
CA GLY A 255 7.62 -6.20 9.91
C GLY A 255 9.14 -6.41 9.75
N ALA A 256 9.88 -5.40 9.28
CA ALA A 256 11.35 -5.49 9.18
C ALA A 256 12.04 -5.60 10.54
N SER A 257 11.43 -5.04 11.58
CA SER A 257 11.92 -5.10 12.97
C SER A 257 11.57 -6.41 13.71
N GLU A 258 10.80 -7.30 13.08
CA GLU A 258 10.44 -8.59 13.68
C GLU A 258 11.62 -9.58 13.66
N GLN A 259 11.75 -10.38 14.73
CA GLN A 259 12.81 -11.38 14.82
C GLN A 259 12.73 -12.41 13.69
N GLY A 260 13.85 -12.61 12.99
CA GLY A 260 13.95 -13.54 11.87
C GLY A 260 13.48 -12.98 10.51
N SER A 261 13.04 -11.72 10.48
CA SER A 261 12.71 -11.02 9.23
C SER A 261 13.96 -10.86 8.36
N ARG A 262 13.81 -11.15 7.06
CA ARG A 262 14.87 -10.91 6.06
C ARG A 262 14.83 -9.49 5.51
N ASN A 263 13.76 -8.74 5.78
CA ASN A 263 13.53 -7.45 5.15
C ASN A 263 14.60 -6.42 5.54
N GLY A 264 15.10 -6.44 6.79
CA GLY A 264 16.19 -5.55 7.21
C GLY A 264 17.45 -5.71 6.34
N ALA A 265 17.79 -6.93 5.94
CA ALA A 265 18.94 -7.16 5.06
C ALA A 265 18.70 -6.63 3.63
N ILE A 266 17.45 -6.69 3.15
CA ILE A 266 17.06 -6.13 1.85
C ILE A 266 17.18 -4.60 1.89
N ILE A 267 16.62 -3.95 2.92
CA ILE A 267 16.73 -2.50 3.13
C ILE A 267 18.20 -2.06 3.21
N ALA A 268 19.03 -2.79 3.96
CA ALA A 268 20.48 -2.53 4.04
C ALA A 268 21.20 -2.64 2.68
N SER A 269 20.78 -3.59 1.84
CA SER A 269 21.35 -3.76 0.50
C SER A 269 20.95 -2.62 -0.43
N ILE A 270 19.68 -2.18 -0.37
CA ILE A 270 19.15 -1.08 -1.19
C ILE A 270 19.82 0.25 -0.81
N THR A 271 19.93 0.53 0.49
CA THR A 271 20.58 1.74 1.01
C THR A 271 22.05 1.79 0.64
N SER A 272 22.78 0.69 0.80
CA SER A 272 24.18 0.60 0.37
C SER A 272 24.34 0.83 -1.15
N LEU A 273 23.45 0.27 -1.96
CA LEU A 273 23.46 0.50 -3.41
C LEU A 273 23.21 1.97 -3.75
N ALA A 274 22.21 2.59 -3.12
CA ALA A 274 21.86 3.98 -3.35
C ALA A 274 23.03 4.92 -2.98
N GLU A 275 23.72 4.64 -1.87
CA GLU A 275 24.90 5.41 -1.45
C GLU A 275 26.02 5.37 -2.52
N VAL A 276 26.33 4.18 -3.05
CA VAL A 276 27.33 4.00 -4.12
C VAL A 276 26.93 4.71 -5.41
N LEU A 277 25.63 4.80 -5.69
CA LEU A 277 25.07 5.49 -6.86
C LEU A 277 24.78 6.98 -6.61
N HIS A 278 25.08 7.51 -5.42
CA HIS A 278 24.80 8.88 -5.01
C HIS A 278 23.31 9.28 -5.12
N MET A 279 22.43 8.34 -4.76
CA MET A 279 20.98 8.52 -4.75
C MET A 279 20.44 8.65 -3.32
N ASP A 280 19.40 9.47 -3.15
CA ASP A 280 18.62 9.49 -1.91
C ASP A 280 17.82 8.19 -1.76
N THR A 281 17.45 7.84 -0.53
CA THR A 281 16.53 6.73 -0.21
C THR A 281 15.34 7.20 0.61
N THR A 282 14.14 6.75 0.28
CA THR A 282 12.93 6.97 1.09
C THR A 282 12.35 5.64 1.55
N ALA A 283 12.24 5.43 2.85
CA ALA A 283 11.51 4.29 3.39
C ALA A 283 10.02 4.63 3.51
N GLU A 284 9.18 3.86 2.82
CA GLU A 284 7.75 4.11 2.76
C GLU A 284 6.93 3.29 3.77
N GLY A 285 5.78 3.83 4.15
CA GLY A 285 4.83 3.13 5.01
C GLY A 285 5.38 2.81 6.40
N VAL A 286 6.31 3.62 6.92
CA VAL A 286 6.76 3.51 8.32
C VAL A 286 5.60 3.89 9.24
N GLU A 287 5.23 2.98 10.15
CA GLU A 287 4.08 3.19 11.05
C GLU A 287 4.48 3.13 12.52
N THR A 288 5.64 2.55 12.85
CA THR A 288 6.05 2.26 14.22
C THR A 288 7.42 2.83 14.56
N HIS A 289 7.70 3.06 15.85
CA HIS A 289 9.01 3.55 16.28
C HIS A 289 10.14 2.56 16.02
N ASP A 290 9.90 1.25 16.18
CA ASP A 290 10.90 0.22 15.90
C ASP A 290 11.25 0.17 14.41
N GLU A 291 10.26 0.33 13.52
CA GLU A 291 10.53 0.45 12.07
C GLU A 291 11.32 1.72 11.77
N LEU A 292 10.95 2.86 12.36
CA LEU A 292 11.64 4.14 12.18
C LEU A 292 13.12 4.06 12.64
N GLU A 293 13.37 3.47 13.80
CA GLU A 293 14.72 3.27 14.32
C GLU A 293 15.53 2.34 13.42
N LEU A 294 14.94 1.24 12.95
CA LEU A 294 15.58 0.32 12.05
C LEU A 294 15.96 0.98 10.72
N VAL A 295 15.05 1.67 10.04
CA VAL A 295 15.36 2.31 8.74
C VAL A 295 16.42 3.40 8.89
N ARG A 296 16.43 4.14 10.02
CA ARG A 296 17.50 5.09 10.35
C ARG A 296 18.85 4.41 10.51
N LEU A 297 18.88 3.32 11.29
CA LEU A 297 20.10 2.54 11.53
C LEU A 297 20.68 1.97 10.23
N LEU A 298 19.80 1.56 9.31
CA LEU A 298 20.17 1.04 8.00
C LEU A 298 20.54 2.13 6.98
N GLY A 299 20.53 3.41 7.35
CA GLY A 299 21.00 4.49 6.50
C GLY A 299 19.95 5.04 5.52
N CYS A 300 18.66 4.80 5.74
CA CYS A 300 17.62 5.45 4.94
C CYS A 300 17.66 6.96 5.16
N SER A 301 17.81 7.73 4.07
CA SER A 301 17.97 9.18 4.15
C SER A 301 16.65 9.91 4.47
N HIS A 302 15.53 9.39 3.98
CA HIS A 302 14.20 9.96 4.12
C HIS A 302 13.20 8.89 4.58
N VAL A 303 12.14 9.34 5.23
CA VAL A 303 11.05 8.50 5.74
C VAL A 303 9.72 9.13 5.38
N GLN A 304 8.79 8.28 4.94
CA GLN A 304 7.41 8.63 4.69
C GLN A 304 6.50 7.58 5.30
N GLY A 305 5.46 8.00 6.01
CA GLY A 305 4.50 7.08 6.61
C GLY A 305 3.69 7.69 7.73
N HIS A 306 2.70 6.92 8.21
CA HIS A 306 1.79 7.36 9.27
C HIS A 306 2.46 7.58 10.62
N ILE A 307 3.70 7.09 10.80
CA ILE A 307 4.52 7.47 11.96
C ILE A 307 4.68 8.99 12.06
N TYR A 308 4.66 9.73 10.96
CA TYR A 308 4.66 11.19 10.98
C TYR A 308 3.28 11.75 10.65
N PHE A 309 2.81 11.50 9.42
CA PHE A 309 1.59 12.08 8.91
C PHE A 309 0.88 11.13 7.93
N ALA A 310 -0.45 11.13 8.00
CA ALA A 310 -1.28 10.63 6.92
C ALA A 310 -1.36 11.69 5.79
N PRO A 311 -1.71 11.29 4.55
CA PRO A 311 -1.99 12.23 3.48
C PRO A 311 -3.07 13.25 3.89
N MET A 312 -2.85 14.53 3.62
CA MET A 312 -3.74 15.64 4.00
C MET A 312 -4.11 16.51 2.79
N ASP A 313 -5.14 17.34 2.89
CA ASP A 313 -5.51 18.25 1.82
C ASP A 313 -4.46 19.36 1.56
N ALA A 314 -4.60 20.04 0.43
CA ALA A 314 -3.68 21.11 0.00
C ALA A 314 -3.57 22.27 1.02
N ALA A 315 -4.66 22.60 1.71
CA ALA A 315 -4.69 23.69 2.69
C ALA A 315 -3.84 23.32 3.92
N SER A 316 -4.10 22.14 4.49
CA SER A 316 -3.34 21.59 5.63
C SER A 316 -1.86 21.42 5.27
N ALA A 317 -1.57 20.96 4.05
CA ALA A 317 -0.19 20.83 3.56
C ALA A 317 0.51 22.19 3.44
N GLY A 318 -0.19 23.22 2.95
CA GLY A 318 0.32 24.58 2.88
C GLY A 318 0.62 25.19 4.25
N GLU A 319 -0.26 24.97 5.24
CA GLU A 319 -0.01 25.39 6.63
C GLU A 319 1.24 24.69 7.20
N LEU A 320 1.37 23.38 6.98
CA LEU A 320 2.50 22.61 7.45
C LEU A 320 3.81 23.05 6.78
N ALA A 321 3.77 23.30 5.46
CA ALA A 321 4.90 23.78 4.66
C ALA A 321 5.36 25.19 5.07
N GLY A 322 4.45 26.05 5.51
CA GLY A 322 4.77 27.40 6.02
C GLY A 322 5.18 27.45 7.50
N GLY A 323 5.12 26.32 8.21
CA GLY A 323 5.38 26.23 9.64
C GLY A 323 6.84 25.90 10.01
N SER A 324 7.03 25.25 11.16
CA SER A 324 8.37 24.91 11.67
C SER A 324 9.12 23.85 10.87
N LEU A 325 8.42 23.13 9.97
CA LEU A 325 8.90 21.97 9.21
C LEU A 325 9.44 20.80 10.05
N ILE A 326 9.50 20.88 11.39
CA ILE A 326 9.92 19.76 12.24
C ILE A 326 8.73 18.82 12.46
N ALA A 327 8.87 17.58 11.96
CA ALA A 327 7.95 16.49 12.20
C ALA A 327 8.28 15.80 13.53
N LYS A 328 7.26 15.37 14.28
CA LYS A 328 7.46 14.53 15.47
C LYS A 328 6.87 13.15 15.20
N PRO A 329 7.62 12.06 15.40
CA PRO A 329 7.08 10.73 15.21
C PRO A 329 6.01 10.44 16.27
N CYS A 330 4.84 10.02 15.81
CA CYS A 330 3.67 9.68 16.60
C CYS A 330 3.11 8.34 16.09
N GLY A 331 3.36 7.27 16.84
CA GLY A 331 2.89 5.93 16.47
C GLY A 331 3.06 4.93 17.60
N PRO A 332 2.59 3.69 17.42
CA PRO A 332 2.91 2.62 18.36
C PRO A 332 4.42 2.31 18.35
N GLN A 333 4.93 1.75 19.45
CA GLN A 333 6.33 1.32 19.54
C GLN A 333 6.67 0.28 18.46
N SER A 334 5.84 -0.76 18.32
CA SER A 334 6.07 -1.91 17.44
C SER A 334 4.83 -2.30 16.66
N VAL A 335 5.00 -3.10 15.62
CA VAL A 335 3.89 -3.66 14.81
C VAL A 335 2.96 -4.44 15.72
N ARG A 336 1.67 -4.08 15.70
CA ARG A 336 0.64 -4.73 16.53
C ARG A 336 -0.29 -5.52 15.63
N ALA A 337 -0.48 -6.81 15.95
CA ALA A 337 -1.55 -7.59 15.35
C ALA A 337 -2.90 -6.86 15.49
N GLU A 338 -3.73 -6.96 14.45
CA GLU A 338 -5.05 -6.31 14.38
C GLU A 338 -5.87 -6.58 15.65
N ARG A 339 -6.37 -5.51 16.28
CA ARG A 339 -7.13 -5.60 17.54
C ARG A 339 -8.62 -5.56 17.26
N LYS A 340 -9.34 -6.54 17.78
CA LYS A 340 -10.80 -6.51 17.85
C LYS A 340 -11.23 -5.83 19.15
N VAL A 341 -12.13 -4.86 19.04
CA VAL A 341 -12.81 -4.28 20.20
C VAL A 341 -13.64 -5.39 20.85
N LEU A 342 -13.35 -5.70 22.11
CA LEU A 342 -14.00 -6.77 22.85
C LEU A 342 -14.10 -6.38 24.31
N LEU A 343 -15.30 -6.11 24.80
CA LEU A 343 -15.52 -5.76 26.20
C LEU A 343 -16.12 -6.95 26.95
N ARG A 344 -15.30 -7.65 27.74
CA ARG A 344 -15.69 -8.88 28.44
C ARG A 344 -15.08 -8.94 29.84
N ARG A 345 -15.90 -9.30 30.84
CA ARG A 345 -15.38 -9.60 32.19
C ARG A 345 -14.60 -10.92 32.15
N VAL A 346 -13.40 -10.90 32.71
CA VAL A 346 -12.47 -12.03 32.79
C VAL A 346 -11.92 -12.11 34.21
N ALA A 347 -11.47 -13.30 34.60
CA ALA A 347 -10.67 -13.44 35.81
C ALA A 347 -9.19 -13.46 35.43
N VAL A 348 -8.37 -12.68 36.13
CA VAL A 348 -6.92 -12.65 35.93
C VAL A 348 -6.26 -13.23 37.17
N VAL A 349 -5.49 -14.29 36.99
CA VAL A 349 -4.71 -14.90 38.06
C VAL A 349 -3.27 -14.38 37.98
N HIS A 350 -2.82 -13.76 39.07
CA HIS A 350 -1.46 -13.25 39.23
C HIS A 350 -0.91 -13.72 40.58
N LYS A 351 0.23 -14.41 40.59
CA LYS A 351 0.86 -14.97 41.81
C LYS A 351 -0.11 -15.78 42.70
N GLY A 352 -1.04 -16.51 42.08
CA GLY A 352 -2.06 -17.31 42.77
C GLY A 352 -3.28 -16.53 43.27
N VAL A 353 -3.29 -15.20 43.16
CA VAL A 353 -4.44 -14.35 43.52
C VAL A 353 -5.30 -14.12 42.28
N ARG A 354 -6.62 -14.29 42.43
CA ARG A 354 -7.59 -14.12 41.35
C ARG A 354 -8.24 -12.74 41.44
N HIS A 355 -8.12 -11.95 40.38
CA HIS A 355 -8.68 -10.61 40.25
C HIS A 355 -9.79 -10.59 39.21
N ASN A 356 -10.88 -9.88 39.47
CA ASN A 356 -11.89 -9.60 38.45
C ASN A 356 -11.44 -8.40 37.63
N ALA A 357 -11.37 -8.56 36.31
CA ALA A 357 -10.93 -7.52 35.39
C ALA A 357 -11.82 -7.50 34.14
N THR A 358 -11.67 -6.45 33.34
CA THR A 358 -12.36 -6.28 32.06
C THR A 358 -11.33 -6.34 30.95
N LEU A 359 -11.45 -7.33 30.07
CA LEU A 359 -10.73 -7.34 28.81
C LEU A 359 -11.45 -6.38 27.85
N ARG A 360 -10.71 -5.44 27.24
CA ARG A 360 -11.27 -4.37 26.38
C ARG A 360 -10.96 -4.52 24.90
N ASN A 361 -9.76 -4.99 24.58
CA ASN A 361 -9.27 -5.18 23.22
C ASN A 361 -8.44 -6.46 23.22
N ILE A 362 -8.51 -7.23 22.14
CA ILE A 362 -7.73 -8.46 21.96
C ILE A 362 -7.22 -8.55 20.52
N SER A 363 -6.00 -9.02 20.36
CA SER A 363 -5.40 -9.39 19.07
C SER A 363 -4.87 -10.82 19.13
N GLU A 364 -4.25 -11.29 18.05
CA GLU A 364 -3.57 -12.59 18.03
C GLU A 364 -2.48 -12.66 19.10
N GLY A 365 -1.70 -11.59 19.26
CA GLY A 365 -0.53 -11.57 20.15
C GLY A 365 -0.77 -11.00 21.55
N GLY A 366 -1.94 -10.45 21.88
CA GLY A 366 -2.12 -9.83 23.20
C GLY A 366 -3.52 -9.28 23.49
N ALA A 367 -3.65 -8.67 24.66
CA ALA A 367 -4.90 -8.02 25.08
C ALA A 367 -4.65 -6.82 26.00
N MET A 368 -5.65 -5.94 26.06
CA MET A 368 -5.72 -4.87 27.06
C MET A 368 -6.70 -5.26 28.17
N ILE A 369 -6.23 -5.18 29.41
CA ILE A 369 -6.98 -5.49 30.61
C ILE A 369 -7.15 -4.22 31.45
N GLU A 370 -8.37 -3.95 31.88
CA GLU A 370 -8.73 -2.88 32.80
C GLU A 370 -9.17 -3.45 34.14
N GLY A 371 -8.79 -2.80 35.25
CA GLY A 371 -9.07 -3.23 36.61
C GLY A 371 -7.87 -3.85 37.34
N LEU A 372 -6.67 -3.77 36.75
CA LEU A 372 -5.42 -4.18 37.37
C LEU A 372 -4.55 -2.94 37.62
N TRP A 373 -4.01 -2.81 38.82
CA TRP A 373 -3.20 -1.67 39.25
C TRP A 373 -1.79 -2.13 39.60
N ASN A 374 -0.79 -1.27 39.36
CA ASN A 374 0.60 -1.46 39.80
C ASN A 374 1.24 -2.78 39.30
N MET A 375 0.95 -3.18 38.06
CA MET A 375 1.58 -4.36 37.46
C MET A 375 2.93 -3.96 36.87
N ALA A 376 4.01 -4.64 37.27
CA ALA A 376 5.34 -4.36 36.72
C ALA A 376 5.50 -5.02 35.34
N GLU A 377 6.25 -4.36 34.44
CA GLU A 377 6.63 -4.97 33.15
C GLU A 377 7.38 -6.29 33.40
N GLY A 378 7.10 -7.28 32.56
CA GLY A 378 7.67 -8.62 32.68
C GLY A 378 6.89 -9.58 33.59
N GLN A 379 5.89 -9.14 34.34
CA GLN A 379 5.08 -10.04 35.18
C GLN A 379 4.18 -10.96 34.36
N VAL A 380 4.07 -12.23 34.75
CA VAL A 380 3.25 -13.22 34.07
C VAL A 380 1.84 -13.26 34.67
N LEU A 381 0.83 -13.17 33.81
CA LEU A 381 -0.59 -13.17 34.13
C LEU A 381 -1.27 -14.32 33.40
N ARG A 382 -2.20 -15.01 34.07
CA ARG A 382 -3.12 -15.96 33.42
C ARG A 382 -4.51 -15.33 33.31
N VAL A 383 -4.98 -15.11 32.10
CA VAL A 383 -6.33 -14.59 31.82
C VAL A 383 -7.27 -15.76 31.57
N GLU A 384 -8.30 -15.88 32.39
CA GLU A 384 -9.34 -16.90 32.28
C GLU A 384 -10.58 -16.32 31.60
N PHE A 385 -10.91 -16.85 30.43
CA PHE A 385 -12.13 -16.48 29.68
C PHE A 385 -13.33 -17.31 30.14
N THR A 386 -13.09 -18.58 30.50
CA THR A 386 -14.03 -19.53 31.08
C THR A 386 -13.27 -20.46 32.06
N PRO A 387 -13.95 -21.25 32.91
CA PRO A 387 -13.28 -22.20 33.81
C PRO A 387 -12.36 -23.22 33.12
N SER A 388 -12.57 -23.48 31.83
CA SER A 388 -11.79 -24.43 31.03
C SER A 388 -10.90 -23.76 29.96
N GLN A 389 -10.96 -22.43 29.81
CA GLN A 389 -10.18 -21.69 28.80
C GLN A 389 -9.44 -20.54 29.44
N SER A 390 -8.11 -20.61 29.37
CA SER A 390 -7.23 -19.53 29.82
C SER A 390 -6.06 -19.36 28.87
N ILE A 391 -5.45 -18.18 28.92
CA ILE A 391 -4.21 -17.88 28.22
C ILE A 391 -3.23 -17.23 29.19
N THR A 392 -1.96 -17.56 29.03
CA THR A 392 -0.89 -16.93 29.79
C THR A 392 -0.22 -15.86 28.93
N GLY A 393 0.05 -14.71 29.54
CA GLY A 393 0.78 -13.64 28.91
C GLY A 393 1.64 -12.87 29.89
N GLN A 394 2.50 -12.02 29.36
CA GLN A 394 3.40 -11.17 30.11
C GLN A 394 2.96 -9.72 30.01
N VAL A 395 3.07 -8.97 31.12
CA VAL A 395 2.81 -7.53 31.16
C VAL A 395 3.86 -6.81 30.33
N ARG A 396 3.43 -6.02 29.34
CA ARG A 396 4.30 -5.16 28.52
C ARG A 396 4.25 -3.69 28.93
N TRP A 397 3.14 -3.26 29.51
CA TRP A 397 3.04 -1.92 30.10
C TRP A 397 1.88 -1.90 31.09
N SER A 398 1.96 -1.01 32.08
CA SER A 398 0.87 -0.70 32.99
C SER A 398 0.77 0.81 33.16
N SER A 399 -0.44 1.34 33.08
CA SER A 399 -0.74 2.75 33.31
C SER A 399 -2.08 2.86 34.03
N GLU A 400 -2.06 3.42 35.23
CA GLU A 400 -3.21 3.50 36.13
C GLU A 400 -3.86 2.12 36.38
N ASN A 401 -5.11 1.95 35.94
CA ASN A 401 -5.88 0.71 36.05
C ASN A 401 -5.85 -0.15 34.79
N ARG A 402 -5.02 0.20 33.80
CA ARG A 402 -4.90 -0.48 32.51
C ARG A 402 -3.55 -1.18 32.37
N VAL A 403 -3.60 -2.37 31.81
CA VAL A 403 -2.43 -3.23 31.59
C VAL A 403 -2.50 -3.80 30.18
N GLY A 404 -1.40 -3.65 29.44
CA GLY A 404 -1.19 -4.35 28.17
C GLY A 404 -0.46 -5.66 28.42
N ILE A 405 -1.02 -6.75 27.93
CA ILE A 405 -0.39 -8.08 28.00
C ILE A 405 -0.07 -8.61 26.61
N GLU A 406 1.07 -9.28 26.50
CA GLU A 406 1.48 -10.08 25.34
C GLU A 406 1.29 -11.56 25.66
N PHE A 407 0.62 -12.31 24.80
CA PHE A 407 0.40 -13.73 25.01
C PHE A 407 1.67 -14.52 24.70
N HIS A 408 1.99 -15.50 25.54
CA HIS A 408 3.14 -16.40 25.27
C HIS A 408 2.92 -17.25 24.02
N VAL A 409 1.66 -17.52 23.67
CA VAL A 409 1.28 -18.26 22.47
C VAL A 409 0.22 -17.44 21.73
N PRO A 410 0.45 -17.07 20.45
CA PRO A 410 -0.54 -16.35 19.67
C PRO A 410 -1.87 -17.11 19.53
N LEU A 411 -2.97 -16.38 19.56
CA LEU A 411 -4.30 -16.91 19.35
C LEU A 411 -4.51 -17.27 17.88
N LYS A 412 -5.04 -18.47 17.62
CA LYS A 412 -5.50 -18.85 16.29
C LYS A 412 -6.80 -18.10 15.94
N ARG A 413 -6.75 -17.33 14.86
CA ARG A 413 -7.91 -16.66 14.25
C ARG A 413 -8.73 -17.66 13.44
N ARG A 414 -10.06 -17.59 13.55
CA ARG A 414 -10.99 -18.39 12.75
C ARG A 414 -11.43 -17.61 11.50
N SER A 415 -12.04 -18.31 10.54
CA SER A 415 -12.60 -17.73 9.32
C SER A 415 -13.68 -16.67 9.56
N ASP A 416 -14.36 -16.71 10.71
CA ASP A 416 -15.35 -15.70 11.14
C ASP A 416 -14.73 -14.49 11.88
N GLY A 417 -13.40 -14.41 11.93
CA GLY A 417 -12.67 -13.34 12.61
C GLY A 417 -12.81 -13.36 14.15
N SER A 418 -13.23 -14.49 14.74
CA SER A 418 -13.19 -14.72 16.19
C SER A 418 -11.96 -15.55 16.60
N TYR A 419 -11.52 -15.41 17.85
CA TYR A 419 -10.46 -16.25 18.41
C TYR A 419 -11.06 -17.51 19.04
N ALA A 420 -10.39 -18.64 18.88
CA ALA A 420 -10.92 -19.95 19.31
C ALA A 420 -11.30 -20.02 20.81
N LEU A 421 -10.66 -19.19 21.65
CA LEU A 421 -10.86 -19.13 23.10
C LEU A 421 -12.05 -18.27 23.55
N LEU A 422 -12.82 -17.66 22.64
CA LEU A 422 -13.82 -16.64 22.99
C LEU A 422 -15.29 -17.13 23.01
N ARG A 423 -15.63 -18.35 22.57
CA ARG A 423 -17.03 -18.83 22.63
C ARG A 423 -17.36 -19.51 23.96
N ASN A 424 -18.46 -19.07 24.59
CA ASN A 424 -19.19 -19.88 25.55
C ASN A 424 -19.79 -21.08 24.81
N ARG A 425 -19.55 -22.29 25.32
CA ARG A 425 -20.32 -23.48 24.94
C ARG A 425 -21.67 -23.39 25.67
N GLU A 426 -22.62 -22.65 25.11
CA GLU A 426 -24.04 -22.93 25.34
C GLU A 426 -24.60 -23.45 24.02
N ALA A 427 -24.34 -24.73 23.76
CA ALA A 427 -25.15 -25.49 22.82
C ALA A 427 -26.37 -25.98 23.62
N HIS A 428 -27.55 -25.43 23.31
CA HIS A 428 -28.81 -26.04 23.72
C HIS A 428 -28.93 -27.45 23.10
N PRO A 429 -29.18 -28.51 23.88
CA PRO A 429 -29.74 -29.73 23.35
C PRO A 429 -31.27 -29.61 23.40
N GLY A 430 -31.94 -29.66 22.25
CA GLY A 430 -33.39 -29.90 22.25
C GLY A 430 -34.15 -29.16 21.16
N THR A 431 -34.24 -29.79 19.99
CA THR A 431 -35.56 -29.89 19.32
C THR A 431 -35.59 -31.22 18.59
N THR A 432 -36.12 -32.23 19.28
CA THR A 432 -36.86 -33.31 18.65
C THR A 432 -38.17 -32.75 18.12
N ALA A 433 -38.42 -32.91 16.82
CA ALA A 433 -39.76 -32.97 16.26
C ALA A 433 -39.71 -33.97 15.11
N GLY A 434 -40.25 -35.16 15.38
CA GLY A 434 -40.88 -36.00 14.37
C GLY A 434 -42.37 -35.68 14.28
#